data_AF-A0A7R9ZCU4-F1
#
_entry.id   AF-A0A7R9ZCU4-F1
#
_cell.length_a   1.000
_cell.length_b   1.000
_cell.length_c   1.000
_cell.angle_alpha   90.00
_cell.angle_beta   90.00
_cell.angle_gamma   90.00
#
_symmetry.space_group_name_H-M   'P 1'
#
loop_
_entity.id
_entity.type
_entity.pdbx_description
1 polymer ?
#
loop_
_entity_poly.entity_id
_entity_poly.type
_entity_poly.pdbx_seq_one_letter_code
_entity_poly.pdbx_strand_id
1 'polypeptide(L)'
;TDQPLASDQPLAFSDIDLDALPGKIGAAVLRASDGAVIRPPTSPDLLSDHDLSILYRMLREVGDVIPDGEGLRKIEVSFQGGVRYTVALAGDGTGDGFLYIVKRRQATE
;
A
#
# COMPACT_ATOMS: atom_id res chain seq x y z
N THR A 1 23.02 -11.95 -29.69
CA THR A 1 21.67 -12.08 -29.13
C THR A 1 21.72 -11.34 -27.81
N ASP A 2 21.45 -10.04 -27.83
CA ASP A 2 21.54 -9.19 -26.62
C ASP A 2 20.32 -8.30 -26.59
N GLN A 3 19.25 -8.83 -25.98
CA GLN A 3 18.10 -8.05 -25.58
C GLN A 3 18.43 -7.58 -24.15
N PRO A 4 18.56 -6.27 -23.87
CA PRO A 4 18.78 -5.82 -22.51
C PRO A 4 17.56 -6.21 -21.66
N LEU A 5 17.83 -6.75 -20.47
CA LEU A 5 16.81 -7.08 -19.46
C LEU A 5 15.87 -5.89 -19.30
N ALA A 6 14.56 -6.17 -19.31
CA ALA A 6 13.53 -5.20 -19.01
C ALA A 6 13.96 -4.39 -17.78
N SER A 7 14.16 -3.10 -17.97
CA SER A 7 14.40 -2.17 -16.89
C SER A 7 13.29 -2.34 -15.86
N ASP A 8 13.67 -2.54 -14.59
CA ASP A 8 12.82 -2.33 -13.42
C ASP A 8 12.38 -0.86 -13.41
N GLN A 9 11.54 -0.47 -14.37
CA GLN A 9 10.97 0.86 -14.40
C GLN A 9 10.08 0.97 -13.17
N PRO A 10 10.31 1.97 -12.30
CA PRO A 10 9.39 2.26 -11.21
C PRO A 10 8.01 2.46 -11.85
N LEU A 11 7.03 1.65 -11.44
CA LEU A 11 5.65 1.82 -11.90
C LEU A 11 5.24 3.25 -11.62
N ALA A 12 4.85 3.98 -12.67
CA ALA A 12 4.31 5.31 -12.49
C ALA A 12 3.04 5.18 -11.63
N PHE A 13 2.88 6.09 -10.67
CA PHE A 13 1.73 6.13 -9.76
C PHE A 13 0.37 6.00 -10.48
N SER A 14 0.29 6.47 -11.73
CA SER A 14 -0.90 6.45 -12.59
C SER A 14 -1.33 5.07 -13.09
N ASP A 15 -0.46 4.07 -13.04
CA ASP A 15 -0.68 2.81 -13.78
C ASP A 15 -1.29 1.71 -12.90
N ILE A 16 -1.43 1.96 -11.59
CA ILE A 16 -2.00 0.99 -10.65
C ILE A 16 -3.50 1.21 -10.51
N ASP A 17 -4.27 0.38 -11.21
CA ASP A 17 -5.73 0.30 -11.03
C ASP A 17 -6.08 -0.49 -9.76
N LEU A 18 -6.20 0.24 -8.64
CA LEU A 18 -6.67 -0.33 -7.38
C LEU A 18 -8.14 -0.77 -7.46
N ASP A 19 -8.94 -0.24 -8.38
CA ASP A 19 -10.36 -0.57 -8.48
C ASP A 19 -10.60 -1.94 -9.10
N ALA A 20 -9.71 -2.37 -9.99
CA ALA A 20 -9.72 -3.71 -10.58
C ALA A 20 -9.35 -4.85 -9.60
N LEU A 21 -8.92 -4.53 -8.37
CA LEU A 21 -8.46 -5.55 -7.43
C LEU A 21 -9.63 -6.42 -6.89
N PRO A 22 -9.57 -7.75 -7.06
CA PRO A 22 -10.64 -8.64 -6.61
C PRO A 22 -10.80 -8.63 -5.09
N GLY A 23 -12.05 -8.68 -4.63
CA GLY A 23 -12.42 -8.70 -3.21
C GLY A 23 -12.15 -7.39 -2.45
N LYS A 24 -11.74 -6.33 -3.15
CA LYS A 24 -11.55 -5.00 -2.56
C LYS A 24 -12.89 -4.44 -2.09
N ILE A 25 -12.89 -3.91 -0.86
CA ILE A 25 -14.00 -3.15 -0.28
C ILE A 25 -13.62 -1.71 0.05
N GLY A 26 -12.35 -1.35 -0.08
CA GLY A 26 -11.86 0.03 0.03
C GLY A 26 -10.40 0.12 -0.39
N ALA A 27 -9.99 1.23 -1.00
CA ALA A 27 -8.58 1.52 -1.25
C ALA A 27 -8.29 3.02 -1.14
N ALA A 28 -7.06 3.35 -0.77
CA ALA A 28 -6.55 4.71 -0.70
C ALA A 28 -5.06 4.71 -1.05
N VAL A 29 -4.51 5.89 -1.36
CA VAL A 29 -3.06 6.06 -1.53
C VAL A 29 -2.58 7.23 -0.70
N LEU A 30 -1.52 6.98 0.08
CA LEU A 30 -0.82 8.00 0.85
C LEU A 30 0.56 8.25 0.28
N ARG A 31 1.10 9.45 0.47
CA ARG A 31 2.52 9.71 0.31
C ARG A 31 3.27 9.12 1.50
N ALA A 32 4.35 8.39 1.22
CA ALA A 32 5.11 7.68 2.26
C ALA A 32 5.87 8.62 3.20
N SER A 33 6.29 9.81 2.72
CA SER A 33 7.13 10.74 3.49
C SER A 33 6.39 11.48 4.61
N ASP A 34 5.11 11.80 4.41
CA ASP A 34 4.31 12.61 5.35
C ASP A 34 2.95 11.99 5.70
N GLY A 35 2.53 10.92 5.01
CA GLY A 35 1.22 10.29 5.19
C GLY A 35 0.07 11.07 4.56
N ALA A 36 0.35 12.10 3.73
CA ALA A 36 -0.69 12.88 3.07
C ALA A 36 -1.49 12.00 2.11
N VAL A 37 -2.82 12.15 2.13
CA VAL A 37 -3.72 11.43 1.24
C VAL A 37 -3.57 11.97 -0.19
N ILE A 38 -3.05 11.13 -1.08
CA ILE A 38 -2.90 11.42 -2.51
C ILE A 38 -4.15 10.99 -3.26
N ARG A 39 -4.71 9.83 -2.89
CA ARG A 39 -5.98 9.33 -3.40
C ARG A 39 -6.90 9.02 -2.21
N PRO A 40 -8.06 9.68 -2.10
CA PRO A 40 -8.98 9.45 -0.99
C PRO A 40 -9.55 8.02 -1.04
N PRO A 41 -10.08 7.52 0.09
CA PRO A 41 -10.75 6.24 0.13
C PRO A 41 -11.84 6.09 -0.93
N THR A 42 -11.82 4.99 -1.68
CA THR A 42 -12.89 4.67 -2.64
C THR A 42 -14.24 4.40 -1.97
N SER A 43 -14.22 4.06 -0.68
CA SER A 43 -15.39 3.74 0.14
C SER A 43 -15.15 4.27 1.56
N PRO A 44 -15.38 5.58 1.81
CA PRO A 44 -15.02 6.23 3.08
C PRO A 44 -15.74 5.66 4.32
N ASP A 45 -16.89 5.04 4.13
CA ASP A 45 -17.66 4.31 5.14
C ASP A 45 -17.01 2.98 5.54
N LEU A 46 -16.19 2.40 4.66
CA LEU A 46 -15.51 1.12 4.88
C LEU A 46 -14.01 1.29 5.16
N LEU A 47 -13.40 2.37 4.69
CA LEU A 47 -12.01 2.72 4.93
C LEU A 47 -11.94 4.21 5.24
N SER A 48 -11.85 4.54 6.52
CA SER A 48 -11.88 5.92 7.00
C SER A 48 -10.49 6.55 7.05
N ASP A 49 -10.41 7.88 7.11
CA ASP A 49 -9.15 8.60 7.36
C ASP A 49 -8.50 8.18 8.69
N HIS A 50 -9.31 7.76 9.67
CA HIS A 50 -8.81 7.22 10.93
C HIS A 50 -8.08 5.89 10.73
N ASP A 51 -8.63 4.97 9.92
CA ASP A 51 -7.98 3.72 9.54
C ASP A 51 -6.64 3.98 8.83
N LEU A 52 -6.62 4.94 7.90
CA LEU A 52 -5.42 5.33 7.17
C LEU A 52 -4.33 5.86 8.11
N SER A 53 -4.71 6.69 9.08
CA SER A 53 -3.80 7.24 10.09
C SER A 53 -3.18 6.14 10.96
N ILE A 54 -3.98 5.15 11.38
CA ILE A 54 -3.48 3.99 12.15
C ILE A 54 -2.47 3.20 11.32
N LEU A 55 -2.82 2.84 10.08
CA LEU A 55 -1.95 2.04 9.20
C LEU A 55 -0.64 2.76 8.89
N TYR A 56 -0.70 4.07 8.62
CA TYR A 56 0.49 4.89 8.38
C TYR A 56 1.43 4.93 9.59
N ARG A 57 0.90 5.16 10.79
CA ARG A 57 1.70 5.15 12.04
C ARG A 57 2.35 3.80 12.27
N MET A 58 1.60 2.72 12.08
CA MET A 58 2.12 1.36 12.22
C MET A 58 3.26 1.08 11.21
N LEU A 59 3.11 1.50 9.95
CA LEU A 59 4.16 1.34 8.94
C LEU A 59 5.43 2.10 9.25
N ARG A 60 5.30 3.33 9.77
CA ARG A 60 6.44 4.14 10.18
C ARG A 60 7.24 3.46 11.28
N GLU A 61 6.56 2.99 12.32
CA GLU A 61 7.19 2.24 13.42
C GLU A 61 7.83 0.93 12.94
N VAL A 62 7.19 0.20 12.01
CA VAL A 62 7.78 -1.03 11.43
C VAL A 62 9.02 -0.69 10.59
N GLY A 63 8.97 0.38 9.79
CA GLY A 63 10.08 0.82 8.95
C GLY A 63 11.33 1.17 9.76
N ASP A 64 11.16 1.83 10.92
CA ASP A 64 12.26 2.22 11.79
C ASP A 64 13.04 1.03 12.39
N VAL A 65 12.46 -0.17 12.39
CA VAL A 65 13.09 -1.39 12.94
C VAL A 65 13.83 -2.19 11.85
N ILE A 66 13.53 -1.95 10.59
CA ILE A 66 14.07 -2.75 9.48
C ILE A 66 15.42 -2.19 9.05
N PRO A 67 16.50 -3.00 9.04
CA PRO A 67 17.83 -2.54 8.66
C PRO A 67 17.87 -1.98 7.24
N ASP A 68 18.67 -0.93 7.05
CA ASP A 68 18.94 -0.35 5.74
C ASP A 68 19.37 -1.43 4.73
N GLY A 69 18.64 -1.55 3.63
CA GLY A 69 18.91 -2.51 2.56
C GLY A 69 17.94 -3.70 2.46
N GLU A 70 17.20 -4.03 3.53
CA GLU A 70 16.08 -4.98 3.47
C GLU A 70 14.76 -4.22 3.32
N GLY A 71 14.42 -3.79 2.10
CA GLY A 71 13.22 -2.98 1.89
C GLY A 71 11.92 -3.75 2.14
N LEU A 72 11.10 -3.29 3.09
CA LEU A 72 9.74 -3.80 3.28
C LEU A 72 8.86 -3.45 2.08
N ARG A 73 8.48 -4.46 1.30
CA ARG A 73 7.65 -4.27 0.10
C ARG A 73 6.14 -4.26 0.38
N LYS A 74 5.70 -5.08 1.35
CA LYS A 74 4.28 -5.30 1.63
C LYS A 74 4.05 -5.72 3.09
N ILE A 75 3.02 -5.15 3.72
CA ILE A 75 2.44 -5.61 4.98
C ILE A 75 1.02 -6.10 4.74
N GLU A 76 0.63 -7.20 5.40
CA GLU A 76 -0.76 -7.61 5.50
C GLU A 76 -1.18 -7.68 6.98
N VAL A 77 -2.26 -6.98 7.33
CA VAL A 77 -2.88 -7.05 8.66
C VAL A 77 -4.23 -7.72 8.50
N SER A 78 -4.41 -8.88 9.14
CA SER A 78 -5.67 -9.63 9.11
C SER A 78 -6.33 -9.57 10.48
N PHE A 79 -7.62 -9.24 10.50
CA PHE A 79 -8.45 -9.21 11.70
C PHE A 79 -9.36 -10.43 11.75
N GLN A 80 -9.60 -10.95 12.95
CA GLN A 80 -10.67 -11.92 13.18
C GLN A 80 -12.01 -11.28 12.75
N GLY A 81 -12.80 -12.00 11.96
CA GLY A 81 -13.99 -11.46 11.29
C GLY A 81 -13.83 -11.28 9.78
N GLY A 82 -12.70 -11.70 9.21
CA GLY A 82 -12.53 -11.83 7.76
C GLY A 82 -12.27 -10.49 7.07
N VAL A 83 -11.53 -9.59 7.70
CA VAL A 83 -11.07 -8.34 7.08
C VAL A 83 -9.56 -8.35 7.01
N ARG A 84 -9.01 -8.02 5.85
CA ARG A 84 -7.57 -7.88 5.62
C ARG A 84 -7.25 -6.51 5.05
N TYR A 85 -6.24 -5.88 5.59
CA TYR A 85 -5.59 -4.70 5.02
C TYR A 85 -4.28 -5.13 4.40
N THR A 86 -4.07 -4.79 3.14
CA THR A 86 -2.79 -4.93 2.46
C THR A 86 -2.23 -3.53 2.25
N VAL A 87 -0.99 -3.29 2.69
CA VAL A 87 -0.28 -2.06 2.39
C VAL A 87 1.00 -2.38 1.64
N ALA A 88 1.14 -1.82 0.45
CA ALA A 88 2.34 -1.94 -0.36
C ALA A 88 3.05 -0.59 -0.44
N LEU A 89 4.37 -0.60 -0.30
CA LEU A 89 5.21 0.55 -0.54
C LEU A 89 5.79 0.45 -1.95
N ALA A 90 5.54 1.46 -2.78
CA ALA A 90 6.25 1.60 -4.06
C ALA A 90 6.93 2.97 -4.09
N GLY A 91 8.17 3.01 -4.55
CA GLY A 91 8.96 4.22 -4.70
C GLY A 91 10.17 3.93 -5.58
N ASP A 92 10.71 4.95 -6.22
CA ASP A 92 11.85 4.85 -7.13
C ASP A 92 13.21 4.91 -6.42
N GLY A 93 13.22 4.86 -5.08
CA GLY A 93 14.44 4.96 -4.27
C GLY A 93 14.96 6.39 -4.07
N THR A 94 14.26 7.43 -4.55
CA THR A 94 14.69 8.84 -4.41
C THR A 94 14.07 9.58 -3.21
N GLY A 95 13.28 8.87 -2.39
CA GLY A 95 12.64 9.41 -1.18
C GLY A 95 11.15 9.73 -1.36
N ASP A 96 10.65 9.78 -2.59
CA ASP A 96 9.23 9.93 -2.90
C ASP A 96 8.57 8.56 -3.14
N GLY A 97 8.05 7.99 -2.06
CA GLY A 97 7.27 6.74 -2.10
C GLY A 97 5.78 6.96 -1.93
N PHE A 98 4.99 5.98 -2.33
CA PHE A 98 3.54 5.89 -2.12
C PHE A 98 3.19 4.62 -1.36
N LEU A 99 2.25 4.75 -0.43
CA LEU A 99 1.63 3.65 0.29
C LEU A 99 0.28 3.34 -0.33
N TYR A 100 0.18 2.18 -0.97
CA TYR A 100 -1.05 1.67 -1.56
C TYR A 100 -1.78 0.83 -0.53
N ILE A 101 -2.91 1.32 -0.03
CA ILE A 101 -3.68 0.67 1.01
C ILE A 101 -4.93 0.06 0.38
N VAL A 102 -5.13 -1.23 0.61
CA VAL A 102 -6.28 -1.98 0.10
C VAL A 102 -6.92 -2.76 1.25
N LYS A 103 -8.19 -2.51 1.50
CA LYS A 103 -9.03 -3.28 2.42
C LYS A 103 -9.80 -4.32 1.62
N ARG A 104 -9.77 -5.58 2.08
CA ARG A 104 -10.50 -6.71 1.50
C ARG A 104 -11.32 -7.43 2.56
N ARG A 105 -12.42 -8.04 2.12
CA ARG A 105 -13.08 -9.11 2.90
C ARG A 105 -12.38 -10.42 2.54
N GLN A 106 -11.86 -11.16 3.52
CA GLN A 106 -11.41 -12.52 3.30
C GLN A 106 -12.62 -13.36 2.85
N ALA A 107 -12.43 -14.15 1.81
CA ALA A 107 -13.36 -15.23 1.51
C ALA A 107 -13.31 -16.19 2.70
N THR A 108 -14.48 -16.51 3.26
CA THR A 108 -14.63 -17.66 4.14
C THR A 108 -14.52 -18.88 3.23
N GLU A 109 -13.40 -19.60 3.29
CA GLU A 109 -13.31 -20.96 2.74
C GLU A 109 -14.12 -21.94 3.57
#